data_AF-A0A4R3M1S8-F1
#
_entry.id   AF-A0A4R3M1S8-F1
#
_cell.length_a   1.000
_cell.length_b   1.000
_cell.length_c   1.000
_cell.angle_alpha   90.00
_cell.angle_beta   90.00
_cell.angle_gamma   90.00
#
_symmetry.space_group_name_H-M   'P 1'
#
loop_
_entity.id
_entity.type
_entity.pdbx_description
1 polymer ?
#
loop_
_entity_poly.entity_id
_entity_poly.type
_entity_poly.pdbx_seq_one_letter_code
_entity_poly.pdbx_strand_id
1 'polypeptide(L)'
;MKTLVSALMISLSLVAGAAQAANSGAAAPSTKTRAQVITELHEAKAMGLLSTGQEDYPVAYPEHSFKTRAQVQAELDAARAAGTLSNGEEDYPPATATHSSETRAQVQAELVAARTSGEIPDPAY
;
A
#
# COMPACT_ATOMS: atom_id res chain seq x y z
N MET A 1 51.95 -39.36 -29.89
CA MET A 1 52.88 -38.84 -30.91
C MET A 1 52.10 -37.96 -31.90
N LYS A 2 52.41 -36.64 -31.92
CA LYS A 2 52.16 -35.61 -32.97
C LYS A 2 50.69 -35.17 -33.20
N THR A 3 50.24 -34.05 -32.61
CA THR A 3 50.22 -32.64 -33.13
C THR A 3 49.27 -32.42 -34.32
N LEU A 4 48.13 -31.75 -34.11
CA LEU A 4 47.86 -30.31 -34.38
C LEU A 4 47.17 -30.08 -35.74
N VAL A 5 45.93 -29.55 -35.71
CA VAL A 5 45.36 -28.41 -36.49
C VAL A 5 43.95 -28.19 -35.86
N SER A 6 43.69 -27.21 -34.98
CA SER A 6 43.60 -25.75 -35.16
C SER A 6 42.57 -25.27 -36.18
N ALA A 7 41.36 -24.97 -35.72
CA ALA A 7 40.51 -23.87 -36.21
C ALA A 7 39.52 -23.55 -35.07
N LEU A 8 39.89 -22.62 -34.18
CA LEU A 8 39.50 -21.22 -34.29
C LEU A 8 37.98 -21.06 -34.46
N MET A 9 37.24 -21.07 -33.35
CA MET A 9 36.12 -20.14 -33.22
C MET A 9 36.25 -19.44 -31.88
N ILE A 10 36.66 -18.19 -32.02
CA ILE A 10 36.95 -17.21 -31.00
C ILE A 10 35.71 -16.98 -30.13
N SER A 11 35.96 -17.07 -28.83
CA SER A 11 35.20 -16.51 -27.71
C SER A 11 34.39 -15.26 -28.05
N LEU A 12 33.13 -15.23 -27.62
CA LEU A 12 32.50 -13.99 -27.18
C LEU A 12 31.84 -14.19 -25.82
N SER A 13 32.69 -14.33 -24.81
CA SER A 13 32.34 -14.10 -23.41
C SER A 13 32.09 -12.61 -23.20
N LEU A 14 30.84 -12.16 -23.34
CA LEU A 14 30.41 -10.84 -22.89
C LEU A 14 30.15 -10.89 -21.38
N VAL A 15 31.24 -10.89 -20.61
CA VAL A 15 31.23 -10.39 -19.22
C VAL A 15 32.03 -9.10 -19.23
N ALA A 16 31.32 -7.99 -19.25
CA ALA A 16 31.76 -6.68 -18.81
C ALA A 16 30.45 -5.90 -18.54
N GLY A 17 30.17 -5.37 -17.37
CA GLY A 17 31.06 -4.94 -16.30
C GLY A 17 30.51 -3.61 -15.81
N ALA A 18 30.27 -3.52 -14.50
CA ALA A 18 30.09 -2.33 -13.70
C ALA A 18 29.04 -1.28 -14.13
N ALA A 19 28.06 -1.09 -13.25
CA ALA A 19 27.51 0.23 -13.00
C ALA A 19 28.66 1.24 -12.82
N GLN A 20 28.74 2.23 -13.70
CA GLN A 20 29.58 3.40 -13.52
C GLN A 20 28.80 4.61 -14.03
N ALA A 21 28.22 5.33 -13.08
CA ALA A 21 27.74 6.68 -13.27
C ALA A 21 28.93 7.57 -13.62
N ALA A 22 29.17 7.79 -14.91
CA ALA A 22 30.13 8.77 -15.40
C ALA A 22 29.38 10.07 -15.69
N ASN A 23 29.26 10.92 -14.67
CA ASN A 23 29.13 12.35 -14.87
C ASN A 23 30.45 12.89 -15.42
N SER A 24 30.68 12.67 -16.71
CA SER A 24 31.76 13.28 -17.47
C SER A 24 31.13 13.77 -18.75
N GLY A 25 31.16 15.09 -19.00
CA GLY A 25 30.53 15.77 -20.14
C GLY A 25 31.02 15.37 -21.54
N ALA A 26 31.55 14.17 -21.71
CA ALA A 26 31.70 13.49 -22.98
C ALA A 26 30.47 12.59 -23.19
N ALA A 27 29.71 12.85 -24.26
CA ALA A 27 28.58 12.03 -24.65
C ALA A 27 29.07 10.59 -24.93
N ALA A 28 28.97 9.70 -23.93
CA ALA A 28 29.02 8.27 -24.17
C ALA A 28 27.85 7.96 -25.14
N PRO A 29 28.10 7.28 -26.27
CA PRO A 29 27.02 7.00 -27.22
C PRO A 29 25.98 6.15 -26.51
N SER A 30 24.75 6.67 -26.41
CA SER A 30 23.62 5.89 -25.91
C SER A 30 23.46 4.68 -26.83
N THR A 31 23.56 3.47 -26.27
CA THR A 31 23.33 2.22 -27.02
C THR A 31 21.87 2.04 -27.45
N LYS A 32 20.96 2.86 -26.91
CA LYS A 32 19.55 2.89 -27.25
C LYS A 32 19.30 3.70 -28.52
N THR A 33 18.50 3.13 -29.42
CA THR A 33 17.94 3.84 -30.57
C THR A 33 16.87 4.84 -30.12
N ARG A 34 16.60 5.86 -30.94
CA ARG A 34 15.52 6.83 -30.69
C ARG A 34 14.16 6.15 -30.50
N ALA A 35 13.88 5.09 -31.25
CA ALA A 35 12.65 4.32 -31.13
C ALA A 35 12.50 3.69 -29.73
N GLN A 36 13.57 3.05 -29.24
CA GLN A 36 13.58 2.44 -27.90
C GLN A 36 13.36 3.48 -26.79
N VAL A 37 13.98 4.66 -26.90
CA VAL A 37 13.79 5.74 -25.92
C VAL A 37 12.35 6.26 -25.92
N ILE A 38 11.71 6.36 -27.09
CA ILE A 38 10.30 6.77 -27.19
C ILE A 38 9.38 5.73 -26.56
N THR A 39 9.64 4.44 -26.80
CA THR A 39 8.87 3.34 -26.18
C THR A 39 8.97 3.40 -24.66
N GLU A 40 10.19 3.48 -24.12
CA GLU A 40 10.41 3.54 -22.66
C GLU A 40 9.80 4.79 -22.02
N LEU A 41 9.85 5.94 -22.71
CA LEU A 41 9.20 7.16 -22.25
C LEU A 41 7.67 7.01 -22.21
N HIS A 42 7.09 6.34 -23.20
CA HIS A 42 5.65 6.08 -23.23
C HIS A 42 5.23 5.11 -22.12
N GLU A 43 6.01 4.06 -21.88
CA GLU A 43 5.81 3.12 -20.77
C GLU A 43 5.91 3.82 -19.41
N ALA A 44 6.96 4.63 -19.19
CA ALA A 44 7.14 5.41 -17.97
C ALA A 44 5.97 6.39 -17.72
N LYS A 45 5.42 7.00 -18.78
CA LYS A 45 4.21 7.82 -18.70
C LYS A 45 2.99 7.01 -18.29
N ALA A 46 2.78 5.85 -18.91
CA ALA A 46 1.65 4.98 -18.59
C ALA A 46 1.72 4.45 -17.14
N MET A 47 2.93 4.24 -16.63
CA MET A 47 3.18 3.82 -15.25
C MET A 47 3.19 4.98 -14.23
N GLY A 48 3.07 6.24 -14.68
CA GLY A 48 3.12 7.41 -13.80
C GLY A 48 4.49 7.64 -13.15
N LEU A 49 5.58 7.15 -13.74
CA LEU A 49 6.94 7.24 -13.19
C LEU A 49 7.65 8.56 -13.52
N LEU A 50 6.95 9.55 -14.11
CA LEU A 50 7.52 10.85 -14.44
C LEU A 50 7.11 11.89 -13.39
N SER A 51 8.11 12.52 -12.78
CA SER A 51 7.94 13.70 -11.93
C SER A 51 7.46 14.89 -12.80
N THR A 52 6.42 15.59 -12.34
CA THR A 52 5.84 16.74 -13.06
C THR A 52 6.12 18.09 -12.39
N GLY A 53 6.49 18.10 -11.10
CA GLY A 53 6.81 19.29 -10.32
C GLY A 53 8.24 19.29 -9.76
N GLN A 54 8.71 20.47 -9.35
CA GLN A 54 10.04 20.66 -8.73
C GLN A 54 10.16 19.99 -7.35
N GLU A 55 9.02 19.69 -6.71
CA GLU A 55 8.92 19.06 -5.39
C GLU A 55 8.63 17.55 -5.45
N ASP A 56 8.33 17.01 -6.64
CA ASP A 56 7.98 15.59 -6.86
C ASP A 56 9.21 14.67 -6.88
N TYR A 57 10.28 15.01 -6.17
CA TYR A 57 11.49 14.19 -6.08
C TYR A 57 11.72 13.67 -4.65
N PRO A 58 11.82 12.35 -4.46
CA PRO A 58 11.79 11.30 -5.49
C PRO A 58 10.38 11.06 -6.05
N VAL A 59 10.29 10.56 -7.30
CA VAL A 59 9.03 10.07 -7.85
C VAL A 59 8.48 8.99 -6.92
N ALA A 60 7.31 9.23 -6.33
CA ALA A 60 6.62 8.22 -5.55
C ALA A 60 6.17 7.10 -6.48
N TYR A 61 6.59 5.86 -6.17
CA TYR A 61 6.04 4.71 -6.86
C TYR A 61 4.57 4.55 -6.47
N PRO A 62 3.67 4.26 -7.42
CA PRO A 62 2.29 3.99 -7.08
C PRO A 62 2.24 2.79 -6.12
N GLU A 63 1.79 3.03 -4.89
CA GLU A 63 1.50 1.98 -3.91
C GLU A 63 0.31 1.17 -4.42
N HIS A 64 0.57 0.00 -4.99
CA HIS A 64 -0.48 -0.91 -5.40
C HIS A 64 -1.04 -1.61 -4.16
N SER A 65 -2.29 -1.30 -3.81
CA SER A 65 -3.01 -2.10 -2.82
C SER A 65 -3.24 -3.50 -3.38
N PHE A 66 -2.77 -4.52 -2.65
CA PHE A 66 -3.05 -5.92 -2.97
C PHE A 66 -4.50 -6.34 -2.63
N LYS A 67 -5.30 -5.44 -2.03
CA LYS A 67 -6.69 -5.72 -1.67
C LYS A 67 -7.62 -5.46 -2.83
N THR A 68 -8.42 -6.47 -3.15
CA THR A 68 -9.57 -6.33 -4.04
C THR A 68 -10.62 -5.42 -3.40
N ARG A 69 -11.47 -4.80 -4.23
CA ARG A 69 -12.61 -4.00 -3.75
C ARG A 69 -13.51 -4.81 -2.79
N ALA A 70 -13.69 -6.10 -3.05
CA ALA A 70 -14.47 -6.98 -2.18
C ALA A 70 -13.85 -7.15 -0.79
N GLN A 71 -12.52 -7.30 -0.70
CA GLN A 71 -11.81 -7.39 0.57
C GLN A 71 -11.90 -6.09 1.36
N VAL A 72 -11.74 -4.94 0.69
CA VAL A 72 -11.89 -3.63 1.34
C VAL A 72 -13.29 -3.44 1.90
N GLN A 73 -14.32 -3.83 1.15
CA GLN A 73 -15.70 -3.74 1.63
C GLN A 73 -15.95 -4.64 2.84
N ALA A 74 -15.45 -5.89 2.81
CA ALA A 74 -15.58 -6.82 3.93
C ALA A 74 -14.92 -6.29 5.21
N GLU A 75 -13.74 -5.68 5.11
CA GLU A 75 -13.06 -5.06 6.25
C GLU A 75 -13.81 -3.85 6.79
N LEU A 76 -14.36 -3.02 5.90
CA LEU A 76 -15.16 -1.86 6.28
C LEU A 76 -16.44 -2.27 7.01
N ASP A 77 -17.11 -3.32 6.53
CA ASP A 77 -18.31 -3.87 7.18
C ASP A 77 -17.98 -4.46 8.55
N ALA A 78 -16.84 -5.18 8.66
CA ALA A 78 -16.36 -5.71 9.93
C ALA A 78 -16.02 -4.59 10.94
N ALA A 79 -15.32 -3.54 10.51
CA ALA A 79 -15.00 -2.39 11.35
C ALA A 79 -16.25 -1.62 11.81
N ARG A 80 -17.25 -1.51 10.93
CA ARG A 80 -18.56 -0.93 11.26
C ARG A 80 -19.29 -1.77 12.30
N ALA A 81 -19.33 -3.09 12.14
CA ALA A 81 -19.95 -3.99 13.11
C ALA A 81 -19.22 -3.97 14.46
N ALA A 82 -17.89 -3.83 14.45
CA ALA A 82 -17.08 -3.71 15.65
C ALA A 82 -17.19 -2.32 16.32
N GLY A 83 -17.71 -1.31 15.61
CA GLY A 83 -17.80 0.07 16.10
C GLY A 83 -16.45 0.76 16.21
N THR A 84 -15.44 0.34 15.45
CA THR A 84 -14.06 0.86 15.52
C THR A 84 -13.77 1.95 14.49
N LEU A 85 -14.79 2.43 13.76
CA LEU A 85 -14.65 3.51 12.79
C LEU A 85 -14.61 4.85 13.53
N SER A 86 -13.49 5.56 13.42
CA SER A 86 -13.37 6.96 13.84
C SER A 86 -14.14 7.86 12.85
N ASN A 87 -14.89 8.84 13.37
CA ASN A 87 -15.71 9.75 12.57
C ASN A 87 -15.21 11.21 12.60
N GLY A 88 -13.96 11.47 13.00
CA GLY A 88 -13.41 12.82 13.05
C GLY A 88 -11.92 12.92 13.39
N GLU A 89 -11.34 14.10 13.17
CA GLU A 89 -9.92 14.40 13.37
C GLU A 89 -9.47 14.36 14.84
N GLU A 90 -10.41 14.42 15.79
CA GLU A 90 -10.12 14.43 17.24
C GLU A 90 -10.06 13.03 17.86
N ASP A 91 -10.43 11.98 17.12
CA ASP A 91 -10.59 10.61 17.64
C ASP A 91 -9.32 9.75 17.41
N TYR A 92 -8.15 10.32 17.73
CA TYR A 92 -6.87 9.61 17.64
C TYR A 92 -6.18 9.48 19.01
N PRO A 93 -5.91 8.24 19.48
CA PRO A 93 -6.18 6.97 18.82
C PRO A 93 -7.68 6.59 18.85
N PRO A 94 -8.16 5.79 17.87
CA PRO A 94 -9.56 5.41 17.79
C PRO A 94 -10.00 4.73 19.09
N ALA A 95 -11.06 5.24 19.72
CA ALA A 95 -11.59 4.66 20.93
C ALA A 95 -11.98 3.19 20.67
N THR A 96 -11.46 2.27 21.47
CA THR A 96 -11.90 0.88 21.43
C THR A 96 -13.31 0.83 21.99
N ALA A 97 -14.29 0.45 21.16
CA ALA A 97 -15.66 0.28 21.59
C ALA A 97 -15.73 -0.71 22.76
N THR A 98 -16.04 -0.21 23.97
CA THR A 98 -16.35 -1.04 25.12
C THR A 98 -17.80 -1.47 24.98
N HIS A 99 -18.03 -2.67 24.46
CA HIS A 99 -19.37 -3.23 24.33
C HIS A 99 -19.81 -3.81 25.68
N SER A 100 -21.06 -3.53 26.07
CA SER A 100 -21.70 -4.29 27.15
C SER A 100 -21.98 -5.71 26.68
N SER A 101 -21.71 -6.70 27.53
CA SER A 101 -22.13 -8.09 27.30
C SER A 101 -23.64 -8.28 27.46
N GLU A 102 -24.33 -7.30 28.04
CA GLU A 102 -25.76 -7.38 28.32
C GLU A 102 -26.59 -7.03 27.08
N THR A 103 -27.56 -7.89 26.79
CA THR A 103 -28.58 -7.61 25.80
C THR A 103 -29.50 -6.49 26.27
N ARG A 104 -30.12 -5.77 25.34
CA ARG A 104 -31.14 -4.76 25.67
C ARG A 104 -32.28 -5.32 26.53
N ALA A 105 -32.63 -6.59 26.32
CA ALA A 105 -33.66 -7.28 27.10
C ALA A 105 -33.21 -7.50 28.55
N GLN A 106 -31.95 -7.91 28.78
CA GLN A 106 -31.39 -8.03 30.13
C GLN A 106 -31.35 -6.69 30.85
N VAL A 107 -30.90 -5.63 30.18
CA VAL A 107 -30.87 -4.28 30.76
C VAL A 107 -32.28 -3.80 31.16
N GLN A 108 -33.30 -4.10 30.34
CA GLN A 108 -34.69 -3.77 30.68
C GLN A 108 -35.21 -4.58 31.86
N ALA A 109 -34.90 -5.88 31.92
CA ALA A 109 -35.30 -6.73 33.04
C ALA A 109 -34.66 -6.28 34.36
N GLU A 110 -33.37 -5.93 34.32
CA GLU A 110 -32.64 -5.39 35.47
C GLU A 110 -33.23 -4.05 35.92
N LEU A 111 -33.54 -3.14 34.98
CA LEU A 111 -34.18 -1.86 35.29
C LEU A 111 -35.53 -2.04 36.01
N VAL A 112 -36.36 -2.98 35.52
CA VAL A 112 -37.66 -3.28 36.16
C VAL A 112 -37.46 -3.89 37.55
N ALA A 113 -36.49 -4.79 37.71
CA ALA A 113 -36.17 -5.39 39.00
C ALA A 113 -35.70 -4.34 40.01
N ALA A 114 -34.82 -3.42 39.60
CA ALA A 114 -34.28 -2.35 40.43
C ALA A 114 -35.34 -1.31 40.84
N ARG A 115 -36.32 -1.04 39.97
CA ARG A 115 -37.50 -0.22 40.34
C ARG A 115 -38.41 -0.93 41.33
N THR A 116 -38.62 -2.24 41.13
CA THR A 116 -39.48 -3.05 42.01
C THR A 116 -38.88 -3.19 43.40
N SER A 117 -37.54 -3.28 43.51
CA SER A 117 -36.83 -3.34 44.78
C SER A 117 -36.69 -1.97 45.47
N GLY A 118 -37.07 -0.87 44.80
CA GLY A 118 -36.94 0.49 45.33
C GLY A 118 -35.50 1.03 45.35
N GLU A 119 -34.57 0.36 44.67
CA GLU A 119 -33.16 0.78 44.52
C GLU A 119 -33.05 2.06 43.67
N ILE A 120 -33.93 2.19 42.67
CA ILE A 120 -33.99 3.35 41.77
C ILE A 120 -35.34 4.05 41.98
N PRO A 121 -35.36 5.33 42.37
CA PRO A 121 -36.60 6.09 42.49
C PRO A 121 -37.27 6.22 41.12
N ASP A 122 -38.59 5.99 41.06
CA ASP A 122 -39.35 6.30 39.85
C ASP A 122 -39.21 7.81 39.57
N PRO A 123 -38.99 8.22 38.30
CA PRO A 123 -38.87 9.63 37.97
C PRO A 123 -40.19 10.32 38.32
N ALA A 124 -40.17 11.12 39.38
CA ALA A 124 -41.28 12.00 39.72
C ALA A 124 -41.44 13.01 38.58
N TYR A 125 -42.54 12.87 37.83
CA TYR A 125 -43.05 13.92 36.94
C TYR A 125 -43.85 14.94 37.72
#